data_AF-A0A4Q9XNP2-F1
#
_entry.id   AF-A0A4Q9XNP2-F1
#
_cell.length_a   1.000
_cell.length_b   1.000
_cell.length_c   1.000
_cell.angle_alpha   90.00
_cell.angle_beta   90.00
_cell.angle_gamma   90.00
#
_symmetry.space_group_name_H-M   'P 1'
#
loop_
_entity.id
_entity.type
_entity.pdbx_description
1 polymer ?
#
loop_
_entity_poly.entity_id
_entity_poly.type
_entity_poly.pdbx_seq_one_letter_code
_entity_poly.pdbx_strand_id
1 'polypeptide(L)'
;MSETSDFYSFEPHLKILMLEGILGLGKCIDLTGGMCGEIYIFDQGEFVTPRYVCAKVPKLLRQTASKDIAKRFVDEMEKQLNFYHHMFVHWAFDFKSVTGVPVALFRFWGSDLDKLIRVGESSFVEKLSLMIYMLEGLRHCQAKGLVAHQDLKPQNIFIREMKPHYPDLPELDIYKFPMIADFGLSNAFLDSGIYDGSRPYMAPEQWEKNELSQATDTFALGVIFYQLLTGGYHPVGIKLAEYWPNPVSGNSKKWTKVAPWKKWACEGAKVEEIGAGTQMNPEAISLIRQMLSSDPSDRPDIGSVSGILLDLLRQEHYESYRQVEFLLDYYNKQASHESFEAGWPYLAARWEWFKSEFGKHS
;
A
#
# COMPACT_ATOMS: atom_id res chain seq x y z
N MET A 1 6.56 31.81 29.38
CA MET A 1 5.53 31.13 28.58
C MET A 1 5.87 29.66 28.61
N SER A 2 5.03 28.84 29.24
CA SER A 2 5.29 27.41 29.43
C SER A 2 5.55 26.75 28.09
N GLU A 3 6.69 26.06 27.95
CA GLU A 3 6.89 25.07 26.89
C GLU A 3 5.75 24.05 27.01
N THR A 4 4.69 24.21 26.21
CA THR A 4 3.69 23.18 26.05
C THR A 4 4.41 21.98 25.47
N SER A 5 4.59 20.96 26.29
CA SER A 5 5.09 19.64 25.87
C SER A 5 4.29 19.19 24.65
N ASP A 6 4.95 19.14 23.50
CA ASP A 6 4.39 18.60 22.25
C ASP A 6 4.25 17.07 22.40
N PHE A 7 3.26 16.44 21.77
CA PHE A 7 3.03 14.99 21.81
C PHE A 7 4.32 14.18 21.62
N TYR A 8 5.20 14.71 20.78
CA TYR A 8 6.48 14.11 20.44
C TYR A 8 7.49 13.99 21.59
N SER A 9 7.44 14.88 22.58
CA SER A 9 8.36 14.83 23.74
C SER A 9 7.91 13.87 24.82
N PHE A 10 6.70 13.32 24.72
CA PHE A 10 6.21 12.35 25.69
C PHE A 10 6.94 11.01 25.58
N GLU A 11 7.19 10.41 26.75
CA GLU A 11 7.58 9.00 26.86
C GLU A 11 6.53 8.10 26.17
N PRO A 12 6.92 6.95 25.57
CA PRO A 12 6.01 6.11 24.78
C PRO A 12 4.70 5.73 25.50
N HIS A 13 4.76 5.43 26.80
CA HIS A 13 3.57 5.07 27.59
C HIS A 13 2.60 6.26 27.77
N LEU A 14 3.11 7.49 27.89
CA LEU A 14 2.28 8.69 27.98
C LEU A 14 1.63 9.02 26.63
N LYS A 15 2.33 8.81 25.51
CA LYS A 15 1.74 8.93 24.17
C LYS A 15 0.53 8.01 24.01
N ILE A 16 0.67 6.74 24.41
CA ILE A 16 -0.42 5.76 24.38
C ILE A 16 -1.58 6.23 25.26
N LEU A 17 -1.31 6.65 26.50
CA LEU A 17 -2.36 7.13 27.41
C LEU A 17 -3.12 8.34 26.85
N MET A 18 -2.42 9.29 26.24
CA MET A 18 -3.04 10.46 25.59
C MET A 18 -3.91 10.04 24.40
N LEU A 19 -3.43 9.11 23.57
CA LEU A 19 -4.20 8.59 22.44
C LEU A 19 -5.45 7.83 22.91
N GLU A 20 -5.33 6.93 23.88
CA GLU A 20 -6.46 6.18 24.43
C GLU A 20 -7.52 7.15 25.00
N GLY A 21 -7.10 8.12 25.80
CA GLY A 21 -7.99 9.07 26.46
C GLY A 21 -8.66 10.06 25.50
N ILE A 22 -7.95 10.57 24.49
CA ILE A 22 -8.47 11.57 23.55
C ILE A 22 -9.25 10.94 22.40
N LEU A 23 -8.78 9.82 21.86
CA LEU A 23 -9.40 9.18 20.70
C LEU A 23 -10.62 8.33 21.10
N GLY A 24 -10.61 7.77 22.32
CA GLY A 24 -11.71 6.93 22.81
C GLY A 24 -11.88 5.63 22.01
N LEU A 25 -10.81 5.11 21.40
CA LEU A 25 -10.83 3.92 20.53
C LEU A 25 -10.61 2.60 21.31
N GLY A 26 -10.77 2.62 22.63
CA GLY A 26 -10.42 1.50 23.49
C GLY A 26 -8.92 1.42 23.76
N LYS A 27 -8.40 0.20 23.96
CA LYS A 27 -7.03 -0.03 24.42
C LYS A 27 -6.08 -0.14 23.24
N CYS A 28 -4.93 0.53 23.32
CA CYS A 28 -3.81 0.32 22.40
C CYS A 28 -3.19 -1.06 22.68
N ILE A 29 -3.24 -1.93 21.68
CA ILE A 29 -2.76 -3.32 21.79
C ILE A 29 -1.40 -3.53 21.13
N ASP A 30 -1.03 -2.65 20.19
CA ASP A 30 0.25 -2.75 19.49
C ASP A 30 0.69 -1.38 18.95
N LEU A 31 1.98 -1.22 18.73
CA LEU A 31 2.63 -0.04 18.15
C LEU A 31 3.63 -0.51 17.11
N THR A 32 3.41 -0.08 15.87
CA THR A 32 4.37 -0.29 14.78
C THR A 32 4.92 1.04 14.30
N GLY A 33 6.17 1.05 13.84
CA GLY A 33 6.86 2.27 13.41
C GLY A 33 7.50 2.08 12.04
N GLY A 34 7.28 3.04 11.13
CA GLY A 34 7.90 3.09 9.81
C GLY A 34 8.59 4.42 9.54
N MET A 35 9.00 4.64 8.29
CA MET A 35 9.58 5.92 7.86
C MET A 35 8.55 7.05 7.85
N CYS A 36 7.28 6.75 7.60
CA CYS A 36 6.22 7.75 7.43
C CYS A 36 5.39 8.05 8.71
N GLY A 37 5.66 7.37 9.82
CA GLY A 37 4.89 7.59 11.06
C GLY A 37 4.94 6.46 12.09
N GLU A 38 4.34 6.73 13.24
CA GLU A 38 3.98 5.77 14.28
C GLU A 38 2.52 5.33 14.04
N ILE A 39 2.26 4.03 14.03
CA ILE A 39 0.94 3.43 13.87
C ILE A 39 0.55 2.73 15.18
N TYR A 40 -0.44 3.28 15.87
CA TYR A 40 -0.98 2.74 17.11
C TYR A 40 -2.23 1.93 16.79
N ILE A 41 -2.28 0.66 17.20
CA ILE A 41 -3.40 -0.25 16.91
C ILE A 41 -4.27 -0.37 18.15
N PHE A 42 -5.57 -0.14 18.00
CA PHE A 42 -6.55 -0.14 19.08
C PHE A 42 -7.55 -1.29 18.92
N ASP A 43 -7.91 -1.91 20.04
CA ASP A 43 -9.07 -2.80 20.16
C ASP A 43 -10.25 -2.00 20.73
N GLN A 44 -11.27 -1.77 19.88
CA GLN A 44 -12.49 -1.04 20.22
C GLN A 44 -13.50 -1.90 20.99
N GLY A 45 -13.24 -3.21 21.14
CA GLY A 45 -14.10 -4.16 21.82
C GLY A 45 -14.82 -5.12 20.87
N GLU A 46 -15.24 -6.27 21.40
CA GLU A 46 -15.74 -7.42 20.64
C GLU A 46 -17.01 -7.14 19.82
N PHE A 47 -17.80 -6.15 20.23
CA PHE A 47 -19.10 -5.82 19.62
C PHE A 47 -19.03 -4.61 18.67
N VAL A 48 -17.83 -4.11 18.36
CA VAL A 48 -17.62 -2.98 17.44
C VAL A 48 -17.06 -3.50 16.12
N THR A 49 -17.54 -2.97 14.98
CA THR A 49 -17.03 -3.31 13.65
C THR A 49 -16.51 -2.06 12.92
N PRO A 50 -15.24 -2.05 12.47
CA PRO A 50 -14.22 -3.07 12.72
C PRO A 50 -13.76 -3.07 14.18
N ARG A 51 -13.48 -4.25 14.74
CA ARG A 51 -12.95 -4.38 16.12
C ARG A 51 -11.63 -3.64 16.27
N TYR A 52 -10.77 -3.73 15.25
CA TYR A 52 -9.46 -3.10 15.26
C TYR A 52 -9.40 -1.89 14.32
N VAL A 53 -8.81 -0.81 14.83
CA VAL A 53 -8.50 0.41 14.09
C VAL A 53 -7.08 0.84 14.40
N CYS A 54 -6.51 1.71 13.59
CA CYS A 54 -5.22 2.29 13.88
C CYS A 54 -5.21 3.82 13.75
N ALA A 55 -4.38 4.44 14.57
CA ALA A 55 -4.08 5.87 14.50
C ALA A 55 -2.67 6.04 13.90
N LYS A 56 -2.58 6.73 12.76
CA LYS A 56 -1.32 7.16 12.17
C LYS A 56 -0.97 8.54 12.72
N VAL A 57 0.21 8.62 13.33
CA VAL A 57 0.80 9.86 13.83
C VAL A 57 2.09 10.10 13.06
N PRO A 58 2.28 11.27 12.42
CA PRO A 58 3.51 11.53 11.67
C PRO A 58 4.69 11.61 12.63
N LYS A 59 5.84 11.08 12.25
CA LYS A 59 7.03 11.03 13.12
C LYS A 59 7.87 12.30 12.98
N LEU A 60 8.48 12.74 14.09
CA LEU A 60 9.50 13.79 14.05
C LEU A 60 10.71 13.35 13.21
N LEU A 61 10.98 14.07 12.13
CA LEU A 61 12.23 13.97 11.37
C LEU A 61 13.25 14.93 11.98
N ARG A 62 14.50 14.47 12.14
CA ARG A 62 15.58 15.32 12.68
C ARG A 62 15.67 16.62 11.87
N GLN A 63 15.75 17.75 12.57
CA GLN A 63 15.89 19.10 11.99
C GLN A 63 14.68 19.61 11.18
N THR A 64 13.53 18.93 11.23
CA THR A 64 12.27 19.43 10.63
C THR A 64 11.37 19.99 11.72
N ALA A 65 10.78 21.17 11.51
CA ALA A 65 9.84 21.74 12.48
C ALA A 65 8.54 20.92 12.53
N SER A 66 7.94 20.79 13.71
CA SER A 66 6.67 20.07 13.92
C SER A 66 5.57 20.53 12.95
N LYS A 67 5.51 21.84 12.64
CA LYS A 67 4.58 22.42 11.65
C LYS A 67 4.79 21.90 10.23
N ASP A 68 6.03 21.77 9.77
CA ASP A 68 6.32 21.27 8.42
C ASP A 68 5.97 19.79 8.28
N ILE A 69 6.13 19.03 9.38
CA ILE A 69 5.72 17.63 9.46
C ILE A 69 4.20 17.51 9.40
N ALA A 70 3.50 18.34 10.18
CA ALA A 70 2.04 18.38 10.16
C ALA A 70 1.52 18.72 8.75
N LYS A 71 2.12 19.72 8.10
CA LYS A 71 1.78 20.11 6.72
C LYS A 71 1.97 18.94 5.75
N ARG A 72 3.15 18.29 5.74
CA ARG A 72 3.41 17.14 4.87
C ARG A 72 2.41 16.00 5.10
N PHE A 73 2.01 15.80 6.36
CA PHE A 73 1.01 14.80 6.70
C PHE A 73 -0.38 15.17 6.17
N VAL A 74 -0.78 16.45 6.21
CA VAL A 74 -1.99 16.92 5.55
C VAL A 74 -1.91 16.70 4.04
N ASP A 75 -0.80 17.08 3.39
CA ASP A 75 -0.62 16.93 1.94
C ASP A 75 -0.70 15.44 1.52
N GLU A 76 -0.20 14.52 2.34
CA GLU A 76 -0.34 13.07 2.13
C GLU A 76 -1.81 12.62 2.25
N MET A 77 -2.51 13.02 3.32
CA MET A 77 -3.90 12.64 3.54
C MET A 77 -4.83 13.22 2.47
N GLU A 78 -4.55 14.40 1.94
CA GLU A 78 -5.32 15.01 0.86
C GLU A 78 -5.31 14.13 -0.40
N LYS A 79 -4.11 13.63 -0.78
CA LYS A 79 -3.97 12.72 -1.92
C LYS A 79 -4.76 11.44 -1.71
N GLN A 80 -4.68 10.84 -0.52
CA GLN A 80 -5.40 9.61 -0.22
C GLN A 80 -6.92 9.81 -0.23
N LEU A 81 -7.41 10.95 0.27
CA LEU A 81 -8.84 11.28 0.25
C LEU A 81 -9.37 11.52 -1.15
N ASN A 82 -8.56 11.99 -2.11
CA ASN A 82 -9.00 12.08 -3.51
C ASN A 82 -9.39 10.71 -4.07
N PHE A 83 -8.76 9.64 -3.61
CA PHE A 83 -9.01 8.27 -4.06
C PHE A 83 -9.99 7.49 -3.16
N TYR A 84 -10.73 8.19 -2.30
CA TYR A 84 -11.67 7.56 -1.38
C TYR A 84 -12.79 6.78 -2.07
N HIS A 85 -13.43 5.91 -1.29
CA HIS A 85 -14.67 5.20 -1.62
C HIS A 85 -14.57 4.02 -2.60
N HIS A 86 -13.36 3.54 -2.93
CA HIS A 86 -13.20 2.26 -3.61
C HIS A 86 -12.79 1.14 -2.65
N MET A 87 -13.33 -0.07 -2.84
CA MET A 87 -13.08 -1.22 -1.95
C MET A 87 -11.60 -1.62 -1.90
N PHE A 88 -10.86 -1.41 -3.00
CA PHE A 88 -9.43 -1.76 -3.12
C PHE A 88 -8.48 -0.59 -2.86
N VAL A 89 -8.97 0.50 -2.26
CA VAL A 89 -8.15 1.63 -1.81
C VAL A 89 -8.34 1.80 -0.31
N HIS A 90 -7.24 1.87 0.43
CA HIS A 90 -7.25 2.16 1.86
C HIS A 90 -7.29 3.66 2.08
N TRP A 91 -8.11 4.13 3.03
CA TRP A 91 -8.30 5.55 3.28
C TRP A 91 -8.74 5.82 4.74
N ALA A 92 -8.49 7.05 5.21
CA ALA A 92 -8.73 7.47 6.59
C ALA A 92 -10.22 7.75 6.85
N PHE A 93 -10.78 7.18 7.92
CA PHE A 93 -12.20 7.35 8.26
C PHE A 93 -12.49 8.48 9.23
N ASP A 94 -11.48 9.05 9.89
CA ASP A 94 -11.62 10.24 10.72
C ASP A 94 -10.25 10.91 10.92
N PHE A 95 -10.28 12.17 11.35
CA PHE A 95 -9.10 13.01 11.61
C PHE A 95 -9.23 13.68 12.98
N LYS A 96 -8.13 13.72 13.73
CA LYS A 96 -8.07 14.20 15.12
C LYS A 96 -6.83 15.03 15.38
N SER A 97 -6.86 15.79 16.48
CA SER A 97 -5.71 16.46 17.07
C SER A 97 -5.49 15.87 18.45
N VAL A 98 -4.27 15.41 18.72
CA VAL A 98 -3.89 14.85 20.01
C VAL A 98 -2.75 15.69 20.53
N THR A 99 -2.99 16.49 21.58
CA THR A 99 -1.98 17.40 22.15
C THR A 99 -1.22 18.24 21.11
N GLY A 100 -1.92 18.74 20.09
CA GLY A 100 -1.37 19.61 19.05
C GLY A 100 -0.74 18.89 17.85
N VAL A 101 -0.78 17.55 17.78
CA VAL A 101 -0.34 16.80 16.58
C VAL A 101 -1.50 16.27 15.76
N PRO A 102 -1.38 16.26 14.42
CA PRO A 102 -2.37 15.66 13.54
C PRO A 102 -2.36 14.14 13.65
N VAL A 103 -3.55 13.55 13.70
CA VAL A 103 -3.76 12.10 13.75
C VAL A 103 -4.83 11.70 12.75
N ALA A 104 -4.53 10.71 11.89
CA ALA A 104 -5.49 10.12 10.96
C ALA A 104 -5.87 8.70 11.41
N LEU A 105 -7.15 8.37 11.35
CA LEU A 105 -7.68 7.09 11.83
C LEU A 105 -8.06 6.17 10.66
N PHE A 106 -7.67 4.90 10.75
CA PHE A 106 -7.84 3.91 9.69
C PHE A 106 -8.41 2.59 10.23
N ARG A 107 -9.08 1.84 9.36
CA ARG A 107 -9.42 0.44 9.69
C ARG A 107 -8.14 -0.39 9.68
N PHE A 108 -8.00 -1.28 10.67
CA PHE A 108 -6.90 -2.21 10.76
C PHE A 108 -7.37 -3.62 10.36
N TRP A 109 -6.70 -4.21 9.36
CA TRP A 109 -7.12 -5.47 8.75
C TRP A 109 -6.25 -6.66 9.14
N GLY A 110 -5.29 -6.47 10.07
CA GLY A 110 -4.47 -7.57 10.64
C GLY A 110 -3.30 -8.02 9.76
N SER A 111 -3.44 -7.97 8.43
CA SER A 111 -2.44 -8.47 7.50
C SER A 111 -2.17 -7.53 6.32
N ASP A 112 -1.03 -7.75 5.68
CA ASP A 112 -0.55 -7.09 4.48
C ASP A 112 -0.01 -8.15 3.50
N LEU A 113 0.23 -7.75 2.25
CA LEU A 113 0.66 -8.68 1.22
C LEU A 113 2.06 -9.26 1.51
N ASP A 114 2.94 -8.56 2.23
CA ASP A 114 4.26 -9.09 2.61
C ASP A 114 4.11 -10.30 3.56
N LYS A 115 3.24 -10.19 4.56
CA LYS A 115 2.91 -11.30 5.46
C LYS A 115 2.29 -12.46 4.69
N LEU A 116 1.35 -12.19 3.77
CA LEU A 116 0.70 -13.23 2.96
C LEU A 116 1.73 -13.99 2.10
N ILE A 117 2.64 -13.27 1.44
CA ILE A 117 3.71 -13.87 0.62
C ILE A 117 4.64 -14.74 1.47
N ARG A 118 4.95 -14.33 2.71
CA ARG A 118 5.83 -15.10 3.62
C ARG A 118 5.21 -16.39 4.11
N VAL A 119 3.89 -16.40 4.35
CA VAL A 119 3.16 -17.62 4.72
C VAL A 119 3.21 -18.62 3.56
N GLY A 120 3.03 -18.15 2.32
CA GLY A 120 3.26 -18.95 1.12
C GLY A 120 2.16 -19.98 0.80
N GLU A 121 0.99 -19.89 1.45
CA GLU A 121 -0.13 -20.84 1.33
C GLU A 121 -1.19 -20.43 0.28
N SER A 122 -0.93 -19.42 -0.54
CA SER A 122 -1.87 -18.95 -1.56
C SER A 122 -1.92 -19.86 -2.79
N SER A 123 -3.13 -20.21 -3.24
CA SER A 123 -3.35 -20.88 -4.53
C SER A 123 -3.05 -19.95 -5.71
N PHE A 124 -2.92 -20.50 -6.92
CA PHE A 124 -2.70 -19.67 -8.12
C PHE A 124 -3.91 -18.76 -8.40
N VAL A 125 -5.12 -19.27 -8.18
CA VAL A 125 -6.39 -18.51 -8.23
C VAL A 125 -6.36 -17.30 -7.29
N GLU A 126 -5.92 -17.49 -6.04
CA GLU A 126 -5.80 -16.39 -5.08
C GLU A 126 -4.82 -15.32 -5.56
N LYS A 127 -3.64 -15.75 -6.03
CA LYS A 127 -2.61 -14.84 -6.55
C LYS A 127 -3.09 -14.01 -7.75
N LEU A 128 -3.82 -14.63 -8.68
CA LEU A 128 -4.43 -13.93 -9.81
C LEU A 128 -5.48 -12.92 -9.34
N SER A 129 -6.39 -13.32 -8.44
CA SER A 129 -7.43 -12.44 -7.93
C SER A 129 -6.86 -11.22 -7.18
N LEU A 130 -5.83 -11.42 -6.35
CA LEU A 130 -5.11 -10.35 -5.68
C LEU A 130 -4.56 -9.32 -6.68
N MET A 131 -3.88 -9.80 -7.73
CA MET A 131 -3.34 -8.91 -8.77
C MET A 131 -4.46 -8.15 -9.50
N ILE A 132 -5.55 -8.81 -9.86
CA ILE A 132 -6.70 -8.19 -10.54
C ILE A 132 -7.32 -7.08 -9.67
N TYR A 133 -7.55 -7.34 -8.38
CA TYR A 133 -8.10 -6.34 -7.47
C TYR A 133 -7.16 -5.16 -7.22
N MET A 134 -5.84 -5.38 -7.15
CA MET A 134 -4.87 -4.29 -7.06
C MET A 134 -4.88 -3.43 -8.32
N LEU A 135 -4.93 -4.03 -9.50
CA LEU A 135 -5.03 -3.30 -10.77
C LEU A 135 -6.31 -2.47 -10.83
N GLU A 136 -7.44 -3.00 -10.36
CA GLU A 136 -8.70 -2.25 -10.26
C GLU A 136 -8.59 -1.06 -9.29
N GLY A 137 -7.98 -1.26 -8.12
CA GLY A 137 -7.71 -0.16 -7.17
C GLY A 137 -6.87 0.96 -7.78
N LEU A 138 -5.81 0.62 -8.52
CA LEU A 138 -4.99 1.62 -9.23
C LEU A 138 -5.76 2.30 -10.36
N ARG A 139 -6.54 1.55 -11.13
CA ARG A 139 -7.38 2.09 -12.21
C ARG A 139 -8.37 3.13 -11.68
N HIS A 140 -8.98 2.86 -10.52
CA HIS A 140 -9.82 3.82 -9.82
C HIS A 140 -9.04 5.11 -9.48
N CYS A 141 -7.86 4.99 -8.88
CA CYS A 141 -7.03 6.15 -8.54
C CYS A 141 -6.61 6.95 -9.79
N GLN A 142 -6.24 6.26 -10.87
CA GLN A 142 -5.85 6.87 -12.14
C GLN A 142 -7.01 7.65 -12.78
N ALA A 143 -8.22 7.11 -12.74
CA ALA A 143 -9.42 7.81 -13.21
C ALA A 143 -9.68 9.12 -12.43
N LYS A 144 -9.13 9.25 -11.22
CA LYS A 144 -9.18 10.45 -10.38
C LYS A 144 -7.89 11.28 -10.41
N GLY A 145 -7.00 11.04 -11.37
CA GLY A 145 -5.82 11.88 -11.63
C GLY A 145 -4.51 11.40 -10.99
N LEU A 146 -4.44 10.17 -10.46
CA LEU A 146 -3.17 9.58 -10.06
C LEU A 146 -2.27 9.33 -11.28
N VAL A 147 -1.08 9.92 -11.29
CA VAL A 147 -0.06 9.64 -12.32
C VAL A 147 0.67 8.32 -12.01
N ALA A 148 1.21 8.21 -10.79
CA ALA A 148 1.84 7.01 -10.26
C ALA A 148 1.81 7.05 -8.72
N HIS A 149 1.69 5.88 -8.09
CA HIS A 149 1.78 5.69 -6.65
C HIS A 149 3.22 5.83 -6.13
N GLN A 150 4.21 5.34 -6.90
CA GLN A 150 5.66 5.51 -6.68
C GLN A 150 6.30 4.68 -5.55
N ASP A 151 5.52 4.15 -4.61
CA ASP A 151 6.00 3.23 -3.55
C ASP A 151 5.09 1.99 -3.39
N LEU A 152 4.68 1.40 -4.52
CA LEU A 152 4.00 0.10 -4.46
C LEU A 152 4.97 -0.98 -4.00
N LYS A 153 4.57 -1.67 -2.93
CA LYS A 153 5.26 -2.80 -2.34
C LYS A 153 4.28 -3.62 -1.50
N PRO A 154 4.58 -4.89 -1.21
CA PRO A 154 3.68 -5.74 -0.44
C PRO A 154 3.25 -5.17 0.92
N GLN A 155 4.13 -4.42 1.61
CA GLN A 155 3.81 -3.78 2.89
C GLN A 155 2.77 -2.65 2.78
N ASN A 156 2.59 -2.06 1.60
CA ASN A 156 1.62 -0.99 1.34
C ASN A 156 0.31 -1.52 0.75
N ILE A 157 0.11 -2.84 0.76
CA ILE A 157 -1.10 -3.49 0.27
C ILE A 157 -1.70 -4.27 1.43
N PHE A 158 -2.70 -3.67 2.10
CA PHE A 158 -3.38 -4.33 3.21
C PHE A 158 -4.34 -5.40 2.70
N ILE A 159 -4.46 -6.51 3.42
CA ILE A 159 -5.34 -7.61 3.06
C ILE A 159 -6.55 -7.62 3.97
N ARG A 160 -7.74 -7.46 3.40
CA ARG A 160 -9.01 -7.70 4.10
C ARG A 160 -9.54 -9.07 3.72
N GLU A 161 -9.61 -9.96 4.70
CA GLU A 161 -10.25 -11.27 4.53
C GLU A 161 -11.75 -11.13 4.74
N MET A 162 -12.53 -11.48 3.72
CA MET A 162 -13.99 -11.32 3.77
C MET A 162 -14.68 -12.55 4.38
N LYS A 163 -14.13 -13.75 4.20
CA LYS A 163 -14.75 -15.02 4.63
C LYS A 163 -15.11 -15.06 6.13
N PRO A 164 -14.27 -14.58 7.07
CA PRO A 164 -14.64 -14.57 8.49
C PRO A 164 -15.87 -13.69 8.82
N HIS A 165 -16.16 -12.69 7.99
CA HIS A 165 -17.29 -11.78 8.17
C HIS A 165 -18.54 -12.21 7.36
N TYR A 166 -18.36 -13.07 6.36
CA TYR A 166 -19.40 -13.54 5.45
C TYR A 166 -19.24 -15.05 5.23
N PRO A 167 -19.59 -15.88 6.23
CA PRO A 167 -19.37 -17.32 6.17
C PRO A 167 -20.13 -18.01 5.03
N ASP A 168 -21.26 -17.43 4.60
CA ASP A 168 -22.12 -17.94 3.53
C ASP A 168 -21.57 -17.70 2.11
N LEU A 169 -20.44 -17.00 1.98
CA LEU A 169 -19.78 -16.87 0.68
C LEU A 169 -19.43 -18.27 0.13
N PRO A 170 -19.44 -18.48 -1.20
CA PRO A 170 -18.90 -19.69 -1.81
C PRO A 170 -17.48 -20.03 -1.32
N GLU A 171 -17.09 -21.31 -1.38
CA GLU A 171 -15.70 -21.73 -1.10
C GLU A 171 -14.83 -21.45 -2.33
N LEU A 172 -14.40 -20.19 -2.48
CA LEU A 172 -13.51 -19.74 -3.55
C LEU A 172 -12.33 -18.96 -2.96
N ASP A 173 -11.14 -19.21 -3.48
CA ASP A 173 -9.90 -18.54 -3.07
C ASP A 173 -9.76 -17.13 -3.67
N ILE A 174 -10.78 -16.28 -3.53
CA ILE A 174 -10.82 -14.93 -4.13
C ILE A 174 -11.29 -13.85 -3.15
N TYR A 175 -11.45 -14.20 -1.88
CA TYR A 175 -12.06 -13.33 -0.85
C TYR A 175 -11.06 -12.62 0.05
N LYS A 176 -9.78 -12.63 -0.35
CA LYS A 176 -8.75 -11.73 0.18
C LYS A 176 -8.71 -10.49 -0.69
N PHE A 177 -9.18 -9.37 -0.17
CA PHE A 177 -9.25 -8.11 -0.92
C PHE A 177 -8.03 -7.24 -0.57
N PRO A 178 -7.14 -6.99 -1.55
CA PRO A 178 -6.01 -6.10 -1.36
C PRO A 178 -6.46 -4.64 -1.45
N MET A 179 -5.99 -3.82 -0.51
CA MET A 179 -6.24 -2.39 -0.48
C MET A 179 -4.93 -1.64 -0.55
N ILE A 180 -4.78 -0.81 -1.59
CA ILE A 180 -3.60 0.02 -1.79
C ILE A 180 -3.60 1.15 -0.75
N ALA A 181 -2.49 1.30 -0.05
CA ALA A 181 -2.29 2.29 1.00
C ALA A 181 -0.99 3.08 0.77
N ASP A 182 -0.79 4.12 1.59
CA ASP A 182 0.45 4.91 1.66
C ASP A 182 0.78 5.69 0.38
N PHE A 183 -0.10 6.62 0.04
CA PHE A 183 0.06 7.56 -1.08
C PHE A 183 1.05 8.71 -0.78
N GLY A 184 1.85 8.63 0.31
CA GLY A 184 2.74 9.71 0.76
C GLY A 184 3.80 10.14 -0.24
N LEU A 185 4.22 9.24 -1.13
CA LEU A 185 5.15 9.55 -2.23
C LEU A 185 4.47 9.80 -3.57
N SER A 186 3.14 9.64 -3.67
CA SER A 186 2.43 9.91 -4.93
C SER A 186 2.63 11.37 -5.34
N ASN A 187 3.04 11.60 -6.58
CA ASN A 187 3.39 12.92 -7.14
C ASN A 187 4.51 13.69 -6.39
N ALA A 188 5.28 13.06 -5.49
CA ALA A 188 6.25 13.75 -4.63
C ALA A 188 7.68 13.84 -5.20
N PHE A 189 7.85 13.47 -6.47
CA PHE A 189 9.15 13.26 -7.13
C PHE A 189 10.10 14.48 -7.10
N LEU A 190 9.58 15.68 -6.84
CA LEU A 190 10.33 16.92 -7.05
C LEU A 190 11.02 17.49 -5.79
N ASP A 191 10.57 17.21 -4.56
CA ASP A 191 10.89 18.13 -3.45
C ASP A 191 11.87 17.66 -2.36
N SER A 192 12.14 16.35 -2.18
CA SER A 192 12.81 15.93 -0.92
C SER A 192 14.21 15.33 -1.05
N GLY A 193 14.66 14.83 -2.21
CA GLY A 193 16.02 14.31 -2.40
C GLY A 193 16.44 13.13 -1.49
N ILE A 194 15.62 12.75 -0.51
CA ILE A 194 15.81 11.63 0.41
C ILE A 194 15.13 10.42 -0.23
N TYR A 195 15.81 9.87 -1.23
CA TYR A 195 15.45 8.58 -1.83
C TYR A 195 15.87 7.45 -0.88
N ASP A 196 15.02 7.14 0.08
CA ASP A 196 15.06 5.86 0.81
C ASP A 196 13.80 5.03 0.50
N GLY A 197 13.38 5.06 -0.78
CA GLY A 197 12.28 4.26 -1.27
C GLY A 197 12.54 2.75 -1.14
N SER A 198 11.51 1.97 -1.45
CA SER A 198 11.56 0.51 -1.41
C SER A 198 12.29 -0.02 -2.65
N ARG A 199 13.62 0.16 -2.66
CA ARG A 199 14.55 -0.07 -3.78
C ARG A 199 14.29 -1.33 -4.63
N PRO A 200 13.90 -2.48 -4.07
CA PRO A 200 13.59 -3.66 -4.87
C PRO A 200 12.46 -3.47 -5.89
N TYR A 201 11.54 -2.53 -5.65
CA TYR A 201 10.34 -2.31 -6.48
C TYR A 201 10.47 -1.10 -7.41
N MET A 202 11.57 -0.35 -7.33
CA MET A 202 11.73 0.90 -8.07
C MET A 202 12.02 0.67 -9.56
N ALA A 203 11.22 1.33 -10.41
CA ALA A 203 11.39 1.31 -11.85
C ALA A 203 12.64 2.11 -12.31
N PRO A 204 13.21 1.81 -13.49
CA PRO A 204 14.37 2.52 -14.07
C PRO A 204 14.21 4.04 -14.09
N GLU A 205 13.06 4.54 -14.53
CA GLU A 205 12.77 5.97 -14.63
C GLU A 205 12.82 6.69 -13.26
N GLN A 206 12.53 5.97 -12.15
CA GLN A 206 12.66 6.52 -10.81
C GLN A 206 14.13 6.70 -10.41
N TRP A 207 15.03 5.82 -10.87
CA TRP A 207 16.48 5.91 -10.62
C TRP A 207 17.18 6.98 -11.46
N GLU A 208 16.63 7.26 -12.63
CA GLU A 208 17.15 8.22 -13.61
C GLU A 208 16.57 9.62 -13.44
N LYS A 209 15.53 9.76 -12.62
CA LYS A 209 14.77 11.00 -12.43
C LYS A 209 14.06 11.49 -13.69
N ASN A 210 13.59 10.55 -14.50
CA ASN A 210 12.78 10.84 -15.69
C ASN A 210 11.31 11.09 -15.29
N GLU A 211 10.49 11.49 -16.25
CA GLU A 211 9.04 11.62 -16.05
C GLU A 211 8.41 10.28 -15.67
N LEU A 212 7.58 10.30 -14.63
CA LEU A 212 6.86 9.14 -14.15
C LEU A 212 5.51 9.00 -14.84
N SER A 213 5.03 7.77 -14.94
CA SER A 213 3.73 7.46 -15.52
C SER A 213 3.13 6.21 -14.88
N GLN A 214 1.97 5.79 -15.35
CA GLN A 214 1.31 4.54 -14.94
C GLN A 214 2.20 3.31 -15.19
N ALA A 215 3.11 3.38 -16.16
CA ALA A 215 4.09 2.33 -16.43
C ALA A 215 5.07 2.13 -15.25
N THR A 216 5.29 3.16 -14.42
CA THR A 216 6.12 3.07 -13.21
C THR A 216 5.52 2.11 -12.19
N ASP A 217 4.21 2.21 -11.94
CA ASP A 217 3.51 1.30 -11.04
C ASP A 217 3.39 -0.11 -11.62
N THR A 218 3.28 -0.21 -12.95
CA THR A 218 3.27 -1.51 -13.66
C THR A 218 4.56 -2.29 -13.41
N PHE A 219 5.72 -1.63 -13.39
CA PHE A 219 6.99 -2.28 -13.05
C PHE A 219 6.99 -2.85 -11.63
N ALA A 220 6.56 -2.04 -10.65
CA ALA A 220 6.47 -2.48 -9.25
C ALA A 220 5.51 -3.67 -9.08
N LEU A 221 4.36 -3.64 -9.77
CA LEU A 221 3.42 -4.76 -9.81
C LEU A 221 4.02 -6.01 -10.47
N GLY A 222 4.90 -5.88 -11.45
CA GLY A 222 5.62 -7.01 -12.05
C GLY A 222 6.51 -7.72 -11.02
N VAL A 223 7.21 -6.96 -10.18
CA VAL A 223 8.01 -7.50 -9.06
C VAL A 223 7.11 -8.18 -8.03
N ILE A 224 6.01 -7.56 -7.64
CA ILE A 224 5.04 -8.11 -6.67
C ILE A 224 4.41 -9.40 -7.20
N PHE A 225 4.04 -9.44 -8.48
CA PHE A 225 3.45 -10.62 -9.09
C PHE A 225 4.44 -11.79 -9.10
N TYR A 226 5.70 -11.53 -9.45
CA TYR A 226 6.76 -12.54 -9.38
C TYR A 226 6.94 -13.07 -7.95
N GLN A 227 6.93 -12.22 -6.94
CA GLN A 227 7.02 -12.64 -5.54
C GLN A 227 5.83 -13.50 -5.12
N LEU A 228 4.62 -13.16 -5.55
CA LEU A 228 3.43 -13.97 -5.29
C LEU A 228 3.56 -15.37 -5.88
N LEU A 229 3.99 -15.48 -7.14
CA LEU A 229 4.14 -16.77 -7.82
C LEU A 229 5.22 -17.64 -7.19
N THR A 230 6.28 -17.03 -6.66
CA THR A 230 7.47 -17.74 -6.18
C THR A 230 7.56 -17.88 -4.67
N GLY A 231 6.61 -17.34 -3.90
CA GLY A 231 6.67 -17.39 -2.43
C GLY A 231 7.77 -16.49 -1.84
N GLY A 232 7.93 -15.30 -2.42
CA GLY A 232 8.79 -14.24 -1.89
C GLY A 232 10.17 -14.11 -2.53
N TYR A 233 10.42 -14.77 -3.66
CA TYR A 233 11.62 -14.48 -4.44
C TYR A 233 11.46 -13.18 -5.20
N HIS A 234 12.52 -12.37 -5.21
CA HIS A 234 12.66 -11.24 -6.12
C HIS A 234 13.16 -11.76 -7.49
N PRO A 235 12.85 -11.09 -8.62
CA PRO A 235 13.36 -11.45 -9.94
C PRO A 235 14.89 -11.62 -10.07
N VAL A 236 15.67 -11.11 -9.12
CA VAL A 236 17.14 -11.29 -9.08
C VAL A 236 17.57 -12.66 -8.52
N GLY A 237 16.63 -13.55 -8.24
CA GLY A 237 16.88 -14.93 -7.80
C GLY A 237 17.11 -15.09 -6.28
N ILE A 238 16.76 -14.10 -5.47
CA ILE A 238 16.91 -14.16 -4.00
C ILE A 238 15.55 -14.12 -3.31
N LYS A 239 15.42 -14.83 -2.17
CA LYS A 239 14.26 -14.67 -1.29
C LYS A 239 14.36 -13.32 -0.56
N LEU A 240 13.57 -12.34 -0.96
CA LEU A 240 13.84 -10.92 -0.64
C LEU A 240 13.96 -10.67 0.87
N ALA A 241 13.06 -11.29 1.64
CA ALA A 241 13.02 -11.27 3.09
C ALA A 241 14.34 -11.64 3.79
N GLU A 242 15.21 -12.42 3.14
CA GLU A 242 16.46 -12.91 3.73
C GLU A 242 17.66 -12.00 3.44
N TYR A 243 17.50 -11.04 2.51
CA TYR A 243 18.57 -10.16 2.02
C TYR A 243 18.24 -8.67 2.13
N TRP A 244 16.96 -8.31 2.31
CA TRP A 244 16.48 -6.94 2.37
C TRP A 244 15.34 -6.78 3.38
N PRO A 245 15.25 -5.65 4.11
CA PRO A 245 16.26 -4.57 4.19
C PRO A 245 17.46 -4.96 5.06
N ASN A 246 17.25 -5.87 6.01
CA ASN A 246 18.25 -6.38 6.93
C ASN A 246 18.52 -7.85 6.60
N PRO A 247 19.71 -8.18 6.05
CA PRO A 247 20.05 -9.56 5.72
C PRO A 247 20.08 -10.44 6.96
N VAL A 248 19.59 -11.68 6.83
CA VAL A 248 19.76 -12.73 7.84
C VAL A 248 21.26 -13.02 8.03
N SER A 249 21.66 -13.41 9.23
CA SER A 249 23.06 -13.72 9.53
C SER A 249 23.65 -14.71 8.52
N GLY A 250 24.81 -14.39 7.96
CA GLY A 250 25.48 -15.18 6.92
C GLY A 250 25.16 -14.76 5.48
N ASN A 251 24.05 -14.05 5.23
CA ASN A 251 23.69 -13.58 3.90
C ASN A 251 24.46 -12.32 3.48
N SER A 252 24.67 -12.20 2.17
CA SER A 252 25.41 -11.08 1.59
C SER A 252 24.70 -9.74 1.83
N LYS A 253 25.47 -8.73 2.26
CA LYS A 253 25.00 -7.33 2.35
C LYS A 253 24.98 -6.61 1.00
N LYS A 254 25.21 -7.29 -0.13
CA LYS A 254 25.17 -6.70 -1.47
C LYS A 254 23.88 -5.90 -1.67
N TRP A 255 22.75 -6.53 -1.37
CA TRP A 255 21.42 -6.00 -1.64
C TRP A 255 20.96 -4.91 -0.67
N THR A 256 21.73 -4.58 0.38
CA THR A 256 21.42 -3.40 1.22
C THR A 256 21.85 -2.07 0.57
N LYS A 257 22.65 -2.14 -0.49
CA LYS A 257 23.21 -0.97 -1.20
C LYS A 257 22.32 -0.56 -2.38
N VAL A 258 22.42 0.71 -2.77
CA VAL A 258 21.67 1.27 -3.93
C VAL A 258 22.14 0.68 -5.26
N ALA A 259 23.47 0.60 -5.46
CA ALA A 259 24.05 0.29 -6.77
C ALA A 259 23.56 -1.03 -7.39
N PRO A 260 23.42 -2.15 -6.65
CA PRO A 260 22.91 -3.40 -7.22
C PRO A 260 21.46 -3.32 -7.71
N TRP A 261 20.58 -2.62 -7.00
CA TRP A 261 19.18 -2.43 -7.41
C TRP A 261 19.08 -1.57 -8.66
N LYS A 262 19.76 -0.42 -8.66
CA LYS A 262 19.81 0.46 -9.82
C LYS A 262 20.37 -0.26 -11.05
N LYS A 263 21.45 -1.02 -10.88
CA LYS A 263 22.06 -1.79 -11.96
C LYS A 263 21.05 -2.80 -12.53
N TRP A 264 20.40 -3.59 -11.68
CA TRP A 264 19.43 -4.58 -12.15
C TRP A 264 18.26 -3.93 -12.89
N ALA A 265 17.64 -2.88 -12.31
CA ALA A 265 16.50 -2.22 -12.94
C ALA A 265 16.88 -1.61 -14.30
N CYS A 266 17.95 -0.80 -14.36
CA CYS A 266 18.35 -0.10 -15.57
C CYS A 266 18.99 -0.99 -16.66
N GLU A 267 19.51 -2.18 -16.32
CA GLU A 267 20.09 -3.13 -17.29
C GLU A 267 19.10 -4.22 -17.75
N GLY A 268 17.80 -3.88 -17.77
CA GLY A 268 16.75 -4.73 -18.35
C GLY A 268 16.05 -5.66 -17.36
N ALA A 269 16.21 -5.45 -16.05
CA ALA A 269 15.45 -6.11 -14.97
C ALA A 269 15.27 -7.63 -15.15
N LYS A 270 16.36 -8.32 -15.53
CA LYS A 270 16.32 -9.74 -15.88
C LYS A 270 15.70 -10.57 -14.76
N VAL A 271 14.85 -11.51 -15.16
CA VAL A 271 14.19 -12.47 -14.28
C VAL A 271 15.02 -13.75 -14.28
N GLU A 272 15.71 -14.00 -13.18
CA GLU A 272 16.52 -15.20 -12.95
C GLU A 272 15.63 -16.40 -12.66
N GLU A 273 16.02 -17.57 -13.18
CA GLU A 273 15.36 -18.82 -12.83
C GLU A 273 15.69 -19.20 -11.38
N ILE A 274 14.66 -19.46 -10.59
CA ILE A 274 14.82 -20.02 -9.25
C ILE A 274 14.91 -21.55 -9.35
N GLY A 275 15.73 -22.15 -8.48
CA GLY A 275 16.13 -23.57 -8.57
C GLY A 275 14.98 -24.57 -8.73
N ALA A 276 15.31 -25.68 -9.41
CA ALA A 276 14.45 -26.74 -9.95
C ALA A 276 13.26 -27.14 -9.05
N GLY A 277 12.06 -26.69 -9.42
CA GLY A 277 10.81 -27.18 -8.82
C GLY A 277 9.64 -26.20 -8.93
N THR A 278 9.89 -24.90 -9.04
CA THR A 278 8.80 -23.91 -9.19
C THR A 278 8.45 -23.74 -10.66
N GLN A 279 7.57 -24.60 -11.18
CA GLN A 279 7.04 -24.43 -12.53
C GLN A 279 5.99 -23.31 -12.51
N MET A 280 6.39 -22.12 -12.98
CA MET A 280 5.48 -20.99 -13.14
C MET A 280 4.68 -21.13 -14.44
N ASN A 281 3.44 -20.63 -14.43
CA ASN A 281 2.62 -20.56 -15.63
C ASN A 281 3.36 -19.74 -16.72
N PRO A 282 3.53 -20.28 -17.96
CA PRO A 282 4.29 -19.62 -19.03
C PRO A 282 3.75 -18.25 -19.45
N GLU A 283 2.45 -18.07 -19.43
CA GLU A 283 1.79 -16.80 -19.78
C GLU A 283 2.01 -15.77 -18.67
N ALA A 284 1.91 -16.18 -17.40
CA ALA A 284 2.17 -15.32 -16.26
C ALA A 284 3.64 -14.83 -16.23
N ILE A 285 4.62 -15.70 -16.48
CA ILE A 285 6.03 -15.29 -16.54
C ILE A 285 6.33 -14.42 -17.76
N SER A 286 5.66 -14.66 -18.90
CA SER A 286 5.75 -13.80 -20.08
C SER A 286 5.22 -12.39 -19.78
N LEU A 287 4.07 -12.30 -19.13
CA LEU A 287 3.48 -11.03 -18.69
C LEU A 287 4.42 -10.29 -17.72
N ILE A 288 4.97 -10.98 -16.71
CA ILE A 288 5.93 -10.38 -15.76
C ILE A 288 7.14 -9.80 -16.50
N ARG A 289 7.70 -10.51 -17.48
CA ARG A 289 8.84 -10.01 -18.27
C ARG A 289 8.49 -8.74 -19.05
N GLN A 290 7.27 -8.63 -19.58
CA GLN A 290 6.80 -7.41 -20.25
C GLN A 290 6.61 -6.26 -19.24
N MET A 291 6.00 -6.53 -18.08
CA MET A 291 5.82 -5.52 -17.01
C MET A 291 7.16 -4.97 -16.49
N LEU A 292 8.22 -5.79 -16.52
CA LEU A 292 9.57 -5.42 -16.08
C LEU A 292 10.44 -4.80 -17.20
N SER A 293 9.89 -4.44 -18.36
CA SER A 293 10.69 -3.80 -19.43
C SER A 293 11.39 -2.54 -18.92
N SER A 294 12.64 -2.32 -19.36
CA SER A 294 13.39 -1.13 -18.96
C SER A 294 12.80 0.15 -19.52
N ASP A 295 12.27 0.09 -20.75
CA ASP A 295 11.55 1.20 -21.36
C ASP A 295 10.10 1.20 -20.86
N PRO A 296 9.61 2.30 -20.24
CA PRO A 296 8.23 2.37 -19.76
C PRO A 296 7.19 2.23 -20.89
N SER A 297 7.52 2.59 -22.14
CA SER A 297 6.59 2.51 -23.27
C SER A 297 6.36 1.08 -23.79
N ASP A 298 7.27 0.15 -23.48
CA ASP A 298 7.15 -1.28 -23.80
C ASP A 298 6.31 -2.04 -22.76
N ARG A 299 5.98 -1.42 -21.63
CA ARG A 299 5.19 -2.05 -20.57
C ARG A 299 3.69 -2.01 -20.93
N PRO A 300 2.93 -3.09 -20.69
CA PRO A 300 1.49 -3.08 -20.88
C PRO A 300 0.82 -2.10 -19.91
N ASP A 301 -0.24 -1.41 -20.34
CA ASP A 301 -1.06 -0.62 -19.43
C ASP A 301 -1.84 -1.52 -18.44
N ILE A 302 -2.33 -0.93 -17.35
CA ILE A 302 -3.06 -1.64 -16.29
C ILE A 302 -4.28 -2.41 -16.81
N GLY A 303 -4.99 -1.87 -17.80
CA GLY A 303 -6.14 -2.53 -18.40
C GLY A 303 -5.73 -3.77 -19.19
N SER A 304 -4.66 -3.68 -19.97
CA SER A 304 -4.06 -4.80 -20.70
C SER A 304 -3.60 -5.91 -19.75
N VAL A 305 -2.91 -5.57 -18.64
CA VAL A 305 -2.52 -6.54 -17.61
C VAL A 305 -3.75 -7.20 -16.99
N SER A 306 -4.77 -6.41 -16.62
CA SER A 306 -6.00 -6.92 -16.01
C SER A 306 -6.74 -7.91 -16.92
N GLY A 307 -6.84 -7.61 -18.22
CA GLY A 307 -7.44 -8.51 -19.22
C GLY A 307 -6.72 -9.87 -19.30
N ILE A 308 -5.38 -9.85 -19.38
CA ILE A 308 -4.58 -11.08 -19.43
C ILE A 308 -4.76 -11.91 -18.15
N LEU A 309 -4.78 -11.27 -16.98
CA LEU A 309 -4.97 -11.98 -15.71
C LEU A 309 -6.39 -12.54 -15.56
N LEU A 310 -7.42 -11.84 -16.05
CA LEU A 310 -8.79 -12.33 -16.09
C LEU A 310 -8.92 -13.53 -17.02
N ASP A 311 -8.26 -13.52 -18.18
CA ASP A 311 -8.25 -14.67 -19.09
C ASP A 311 -7.52 -15.87 -18.47
N LEU A 312 -6.38 -15.64 -17.80
CA LEU A 312 -5.69 -16.67 -17.02
C LEU A 312 -6.60 -17.26 -15.92
N LEU A 313 -7.29 -16.40 -15.17
CA LEU A 313 -8.21 -16.84 -14.13
C LEU A 313 -9.40 -17.62 -14.71
N ARG A 314 -9.90 -17.22 -15.88
CA ARG A 314 -10.99 -17.91 -16.58
C ARG A 314 -10.57 -19.33 -17.00
N GLN A 315 -9.34 -19.49 -17.48
CA GLN A 315 -8.77 -20.79 -17.86
C GLN A 315 -8.51 -21.68 -16.65
N GLU A 316 -8.00 -21.10 -15.56
CA GLU A 316 -7.67 -21.83 -14.33
C GLU A 316 -8.92 -22.24 -13.53
N HIS A 317 -9.84 -21.30 -13.31
CA HIS A 317 -11.04 -21.52 -12.49
C HIS A 317 -12.20 -20.60 -12.89
N TYR A 318 -13.07 -21.10 -13.78
CA TYR A 318 -14.17 -20.31 -14.37
C TYR A 318 -15.13 -19.68 -13.35
N GLU A 319 -15.49 -20.40 -12.28
CA GLU A 319 -16.39 -19.87 -11.23
C GLU A 319 -15.76 -18.70 -10.48
N SER A 320 -14.46 -18.79 -10.19
CA SER A 320 -13.71 -17.69 -9.56
C SER A 320 -13.65 -16.48 -10.48
N TYR A 321 -13.39 -16.69 -11.78
CA TYR A 321 -13.42 -15.62 -12.77
C TYR A 321 -14.78 -14.90 -12.80
N ARG A 322 -15.88 -15.65 -12.88
CA ARG A 322 -17.24 -15.08 -12.89
C ARG A 322 -17.54 -14.27 -11.64
N GLN A 323 -17.13 -14.78 -10.48
CA GLN A 323 -17.33 -14.09 -9.22
C GLN A 323 -16.45 -12.85 -9.08
N VAL A 324 -15.19 -12.92 -9.54
CA VAL A 324 -14.29 -11.75 -9.61
C VAL A 324 -14.89 -10.66 -10.49
N GLU A 325 -15.34 -10.97 -11.71
CA GLU A 325 -15.98 -9.98 -12.59
C GLU A 325 -17.20 -9.31 -11.94
N PHE A 326 -18.05 -10.10 -11.28
CA PHE A 326 -19.20 -9.58 -10.56
C PHE A 326 -18.76 -8.62 -9.44
N LEU A 327 -17.74 -8.97 -8.65
CA LEU A 327 -17.24 -8.14 -7.57
C LEU A 327 -16.60 -6.84 -8.09
N LEU A 328 -15.85 -6.91 -9.20
CA LEU A 328 -15.30 -5.73 -9.86
C LEU A 328 -16.42 -4.77 -10.29
N ASP A 329 -17.44 -5.27 -11.01
CA ASP A 329 -18.59 -4.46 -11.43
C ASP A 329 -19.35 -3.87 -10.23
N TYR A 330 -19.60 -4.67 -9.20
CA TYR A 330 -20.28 -4.24 -7.98
C TYR A 330 -19.53 -3.10 -7.28
N TYR A 331 -18.22 -3.25 -7.04
CA TYR A 331 -17.45 -2.24 -6.32
C TYR A 331 -17.17 -0.99 -7.16
N ASN A 332 -17.04 -1.14 -8.49
CA ASN A 332 -16.97 0.00 -9.40
C ASN A 332 -18.26 0.84 -9.35
N LYS A 333 -19.44 0.21 -9.30
CA LYS A 333 -20.73 0.92 -9.15
C LYS A 333 -20.92 1.55 -7.78
N GLN A 334 -20.34 0.96 -6.74
CA GLN A 334 -20.36 1.49 -5.37
C GLN A 334 -19.39 2.67 -5.18
N ALA A 335 -18.38 2.80 -6.04
CA ALA A 335 -17.45 3.91 -5.99
C ALA A 335 -18.20 5.20 -6.33
N SER A 336 -18.47 6.02 -5.31
CA SER A 336 -19.28 7.22 -5.48
C SER A 336 -18.62 8.21 -6.45
N HIS A 337 -19.44 8.75 -7.34
CA HIS A 337 -19.09 9.91 -8.18
C HIS A 337 -19.58 11.23 -7.57
N GLU A 338 -20.22 11.19 -6.40
CA GLU A 338 -20.64 12.38 -5.67
C GLU A 338 -19.44 13.10 -5.07
N SER A 339 -19.58 14.41 -4.85
CA SER A 339 -18.54 15.18 -4.16
C SER A 339 -18.32 14.63 -2.75
N PHE A 340 -17.12 14.80 -2.22
CA PHE A 340 -16.76 14.30 -0.89
C PHE A 340 -17.69 14.83 0.22
N GLU A 341 -18.12 16.09 0.08
CA GLU A 341 -19.05 16.76 0.99
C GLU A 341 -20.45 16.16 0.94
N ALA A 342 -20.91 15.73 -0.24
CA ALA A 342 -22.23 15.13 -0.42
C ALA A 342 -22.24 13.68 0.07
N GLY A 343 -21.23 12.90 -0.33
CA GLY A 343 -21.12 11.48 0.04
C GLY A 343 -20.82 11.28 1.52
N TRP A 344 -20.07 12.20 2.15
CA TRP A 344 -19.75 12.08 3.57
C TRP A 344 -19.55 13.41 4.32
N PRO A 345 -20.65 14.09 4.67
CA PRO A 345 -20.61 15.43 5.24
C PRO A 345 -19.78 15.54 6.54
N TYR A 346 -19.85 14.53 7.41
CA TYR A 346 -19.06 14.51 8.65
C TYR A 346 -17.56 14.48 8.37
N LEU A 347 -17.10 13.57 7.49
CA LEU A 347 -15.67 13.46 7.22
C LEU A 347 -15.15 14.67 6.45
N ALA A 348 -15.95 15.22 5.53
CA ALA A 348 -15.61 16.46 4.84
C ALA A 348 -15.45 17.63 5.81
N ALA A 349 -16.38 17.83 6.74
CA ALA A 349 -16.27 18.86 7.77
C ALA A 349 -15.05 18.65 8.68
N ARG A 350 -14.75 17.39 9.05
CA ARG A 350 -13.54 17.03 9.80
C ARG A 350 -12.27 17.33 9.03
N TRP A 351 -12.24 17.02 7.73
CA TRP A 351 -11.10 17.27 6.87
C TRP A 351 -10.82 18.77 6.70
N GLU A 352 -11.85 19.58 6.49
CA GLU A 352 -11.70 21.04 6.40
C GLU A 352 -11.14 21.65 7.69
N TRP A 353 -11.64 21.23 8.85
CA TRP A 353 -11.05 21.61 10.14
C TRP A 353 -9.58 21.19 10.23
N PHE A 354 -9.27 19.94 9.89
CA PHE A 354 -7.92 19.38 9.97
C PHE A 354 -6.91 20.14 9.08
N LYS A 355 -7.29 20.45 7.84
CA LYS A 355 -6.50 21.33 6.94
C LYS A 355 -6.31 22.72 7.53
N SER A 356 -7.36 23.30 8.10
CA SER A 356 -7.30 24.65 8.66
C SER A 356 -6.35 24.76 9.87
N GLU A 357 -6.24 23.68 10.64
CA GLU A 357 -5.40 23.57 11.84
C GLU A 357 -3.93 23.29 11.46
N PHE A 358 -3.68 22.37 10.53
CA PHE A 358 -2.36 21.81 10.28
C PHE A 358 -1.74 22.15 8.90
N GLY A 359 -2.54 22.64 7.95
CA GLY A 359 -2.12 22.86 6.56
C GLY A 359 -1.72 24.31 6.20
N LYS A 360 -1.99 25.30 7.07
CA LYS A 360 -1.75 26.72 6.74
C LYS A 360 -0.27 27.09 6.69
N HIS A 361 0.10 27.87 5.67
CA HIS A 361 1.30 28.71 5.68
C HIS A 361 1.06 29.88 6.65
N SER A 362 1.99 30.12 7.57
CA SER A 362 2.17 31.47 8.13
C SER A 362 2.94 32.32 7.13
#